data_AF-A0ABD0QC30-F1
#
_entry.id   AF-A0ABD0QC30-F1
#
_cell.length_a   1.000
_cell.length_b   1.000
_cell.length_c   1.000
_cell.angle_alpha   90.00
_cell.angle_beta   90.00
_cell.angle_gamma   90.00
#
_symmetry.space_group_name_H-M   'P 1'
#
loop_
_entity.id
_entity.type
_entity.pdbx_description
1 polymer ?
#
loop_
_entity_poly.entity_id
_entity_poly.type
_entity_poly.pdbx_seq_one_letter_code
_entity_poly.pdbx_strand_id
1 'polypeptide(L)'
;TVDYKAMSRSLYFERYCDLAVQLQQVELLSLSREEKLAFFINVYNALVIHGNLRLGFPKNIWQRYRFFNYVSYFIGGQVFTLQDIENGVLRGNRKGVAQLLKPFSRNDPRLQ
;
A
#
# COMPACT_ATOMS: atom_id res chain seq x y z
N THR A 1 -10.67 -15.08 17.01
CA THR A 1 -10.02 -14.74 15.72
C THR A 1 -10.86 -13.68 15.03
N VAL A 2 -10.26 -12.71 14.34
CA VAL A 2 -10.99 -11.62 13.67
C VAL A 2 -11.79 -12.18 12.48
N ASP A 3 -13.08 -11.86 12.38
CA ASP A 3 -13.95 -12.32 11.29
C ASP A 3 -13.90 -11.35 10.09
N TYR A 4 -12.93 -11.58 9.21
CA TYR A 4 -12.75 -10.81 7.98
C TYR A 4 -13.94 -10.94 7.00
N LYS A 5 -14.73 -12.04 7.05
CA LYS A 5 -15.88 -12.20 6.15
C LYS A 5 -17.06 -11.34 6.59
N ALA A 6 -17.29 -11.24 7.90
CA ALA A 6 -18.29 -10.33 8.44
C ALA A 6 -17.90 -8.86 8.21
N MET A 7 -16.62 -8.52 8.41
CA MET A 7 -16.10 -7.17 8.18
C MET A 7 -16.31 -6.70 6.73
N SER A 8 -16.05 -7.55 5.72
CA SER A 8 -16.16 -7.14 4.31
C SER A 8 -17.59 -6.81 3.86
N ARG A 9 -18.60 -7.19 4.65
CA ARG A 9 -20.03 -6.88 4.42
C ARG A 9 -20.57 -5.77 5.31
N SER A 10 -19.71 -5.17 6.13
CA SER A 10 -20.12 -4.13 7.08
C SER A 10 -20.08 -2.74 6.46
N LEU A 11 -20.97 -1.86 6.91
CA LEU A 11 -20.97 -0.43 6.54
C LEU A 11 -19.64 0.27 6.91
N TYR A 12 -18.94 -0.23 7.92
CA TYR A 12 -17.61 0.26 8.29
C TYR A 12 -16.59 0.03 7.18
N PHE A 13 -16.70 -1.09 6.46
CA PHE A 13 -15.81 -1.38 5.34
C PHE A 13 -16.15 -0.55 4.10
N GLU A 14 -17.42 -0.23 3.88
CA GLU A 14 -17.82 0.73 2.84
C GLU A 14 -17.22 2.11 3.11
N ARG A 15 -17.40 2.63 4.32
CA ARG A 15 -16.78 3.90 4.75
C ARG A 15 -15.25 3.87 4.66
N TYR A 16 -14.65 2.74 5.00
CA TYR A 16 -13.21 2.53 4.83
C TYR A 16 -12.80 2.66 3.35
N CYS A 17 -13.56 2.06 2.42
CA CYS A 17 -13.30 2.20 0.98
C CYS A 17 -13.43 3.65 0.52
N ASP A 18 -14.44 4.38 1.00
CA ASP A 18 -14.64 5.80 0.66
C ASP A 18 -13.47 6.68 1.14
N LEU A 19 -12.99 6.44 2.37
CA LEU A 19 -11.80 7.12 2.89
C LEU A 19 -10.55 6.78 2.09
N ALA A 20 -10.40 5.52 1.63
CA ALA A 20 -9.28 5.12 0.79
C ALA A 20 -9.30 5.85 -0.57
N VAL A 21 -10.48 6.19 -1.12
CA VAL A 21 -10.59 7.00 -2.35
C VAL A 21 -10.05 8.42 -2.14
N GLN A 22 -10.19 9.00 -0.95
CA GLN A 22 -9.68 10.36 -0.67
C GLN A 22 -8.16 10.46 -0.72
N LEU A 23 -7.44 9.34 -0.58
CA LEU A 23 -5.97 9.29 -0.70
C LEU A 23 -5.47 9.80 -2.06
N GLN A 24 -6.31 9.75 -3.09
CA GLN A 24 -5.98 10.22 -4.43
C GLN A 24 -5.62 11.72 -4.47
N GLN A 25 -6.17 12.50 -3.53
CA GLN A 25 -6.02 13.97 -3.47
C GLN A 25 -5.02 14.43 -2.40
N VAL A 26 -4.33 13.50 -1.73
CA VAL A 26 -3.36 13.84 -0.68
C VAL A 26 -2.12 14.48 -1.29
N GLU A 27 -1.72 15.64 -0.76
CA GLU A 27 -0.46 16.29 -1.08
C GLU A 27 0.68 15.69 -0.23
N LEU A 28 1.57 14.93 -0.88
CA LEU A 28 2.70 14.26 -0.19
C LEU A 28 3.96 15.14 -0.07
N LEU A 29 4.05 16.20 -0.87
CA LEU A 29 5.24 17.06 -0.96
C LEU A 29 5.39 18.00 0.22
N SER A 30 4.28 18.35 0.86
CA SER A 30 4.25 19.22 2.04
C SER A 30 4.60 18.48 3.34
N LEU A 31 4.66 17.14 3.33
CA LEU A 31 4.97 16.33 4.50
C LEU A 31 6.49 16.26 4.76
N SER A 32 6.88 16.41 6.03
CA SER A 32 8.21 16.03 6.48
C SER A 32 8.46 14.53 6.25
N ARG A 33 9.73 14.12 6.34
CA ARG A 33 10.11 12.71 6.16
C ARG A 33 9.42 11.82 7.20
N GLU A 34 9.35 12.25 8.45
CA GLU A 34 8.74 11.52 9.56
C GLU A 34 7.23 11.40 9.38
N GLU A 35 6.55 12.47 8.96
CA GLU A 35 5.11 12.46 8.64
C GLU A 35 4.82 11.55 7.44
N LYS A 36 5.65 11.62 6.40
CA LYS A 36 5.53 10.75 5.22
C LYS A 36 5.68 9.28 5.61
N LEU A 37 6.65 8.94 6.46
CA LEU A 37 6.80 7.56 6.97
C LEU A 37 5.59 7.12 7.79
N ALA A 38 5.10 7.96 8.72
CA ALA A 38 3.93 7.65 9.53
C ALA A 38 2.67 7.44 8.66
N PHE A 39 2.48 8.31 7.67
CA PHE A 39 1.40 8.19 6.69
C PHE A 39 1.48 6.87 5.92
N PHE A 40 2.64 6.54 5.34
CA PHE A 40 2.79 5.32 4.54
C PHE A 40 2.75 4.03 5.37
N ILE A 41 3.14 4.05 6.65
CA ILE A 41 2.94 2.92 7.57
C ILE A 41 1.43 2.66 7.76
N ASN A 42 0.65 3.72 8.01
CA ASN A 42 -0.79 3.60 8.20
C ASN A 42 -1.48 3.13 6.90
N VAL A 43 -1.11 3.71 5.77
CA VAL A 43 -1.62 3.31 4.45
C VAL A 43 -1.26 1.86 4.12
N TYR A 44 -0.03 1.43 4.40
CA TYR A 44 0.39 0.05 4.17
C TYR A 44 -0.47 -0.94 4.96
N ASN A 45 -0.63 -0.71 6.26
CA ASN A 45 -1.46 -1.57 7.11
C ASN A 45 -2.92 -1.60 6.65
N ALA A 46 -3.45 -0.42 6.29
CA ALA A 46 -4.79 -0.29 5.74
C ALA A 46 -4.91 -1.11 4.43
N LEU A 47 -4.01 -0.93 3.48
CA LEU A 47 -4.03 -1.61 2.18
C LEU A 47 -3.90 -3.13 2.31
N VAL A 48 -3.10 -3.63 3.27
CA VAL A 48 -3.06 -5.08 3.58
C VAL A 48 -4.43 -5.58 4.03
N ILE A 49 -5.11 -4.87 4.92
CA ILE A 49 -6.46 -5.24 5.39
C ILE A 49 -7.44 -5.21 4.21
N HIS A 50 -7.45 -4.12 3.42
CA HIS A 50 -8.33 -3.99 2.26
C HIS A 50 -8.10 -5.13 1.25
N GLY A 51 -6.85 -5.38 0.89
CA GLY A 51 -6.48 -6.44 -0.04
C GLY A 51 -6.96 -7.81 0.44
N ASN A 52 -6.76 -8.14 1.72
CA ASN A 52 -7.23 -9.41 2.28
C ASN A 52 -8.75 -9.52 2.31
N LEU A 53 -9.46 -8.42 2.60
CA LEU A 53 -10.94 -8.40 2.60
C LEU A 53 -11.52 -8.57 1.19
N ARG A 54 -10.88 -8.04 0.15
CA ARG A 54 -11.35 -8.11 -1.24
C ARG A 54 -10.89 -9.36 -1.99
N LEU A 55 -9.63 -9.76 -1.81
CA LEU A 55 -8.98 -10.82 -2.59
C LEU A 55 -8.77 -12.12 -1.79
N GLY A 56 -8.97 -12.07 -0.48
CA GLY A 56 -8.63 -13.15 0.43
C GLY A 56 -7.13 -13.20 0.77
N PHE A 57 -6.80 -14.04 1.75
CA PHE A 57 -5.42 -14.24 2.16
C PHE A 57 -4.65 -15.08 1.14
N PRO A 58 -3.42 -14.67 0.74
CA PRO A 58 -2.58 -15.48 -0.13
C PRO A 58 -2.20 -16.80 0.55
N LYS A 59 -2.43 -17.93 -0.13
CA LYS A 59 -2.23 -19.28 0.42
C LYS A 59 -0.91 -19.92 -0.02
N ASN A 60 -0.22 -19.34 -0.99
CA ASN A 60 1.05 -19.85 -1.50
C ASN A 60 1.98 -18.71 -1.94
N ILE A 61 3.23 -19.06 -2.25
CA ILE A 61 4.30 -18.11 -2.59
C ILE A 61 3.94 -17.25 -3.81
N TRP A 62 3.36 -17.85 -4.84
CA TRP A 62 2.93 -17.13 -6.05
C TRP A 62 1.79 -16.15 -5.78
N GLN A 63 0.79 -16.55 -5.00
CA GLN A 63 -0.30 -15.65 -4.57
C GLN A 63 0.23 -14.53 -3.70
N ARG A 64 1.19 -14.82 -2.80
CA ARG A 64 1.86 -13.80 -1.99
C ARG A 64 2.60 -12.81 -2.90
N TYR A 65 3.42 -13.31 -3.82
CA TYR A 65 4.11 -12.47 -4.79
C TYR A 65 3.13 -11.56 -5.54
N ARG A 66 2.04 -12.12 -6.10
CA ARG A 66 1.02 -11.33 -6.78
C ARG A 66 0.34 -10.32 -5.85
N PHE A 67 0.04 -10.69 -4.62
CA PHE A 67 -0.59 -9.80 -3.66
C PHE A 67 0.27 -8.55 -3.43
N PHE A 68 1.56 -8.73 -3.12
CA PHE A 68 2.45 -7.60 -2.81
C PHE A 68 2.79 -6.72 -4.03
N ASN A 69 2.82 -7.29 -5.23
CA ASN A 69 3.20 -6.54 -6.44
C ASN A 69 2.01 -5.91 -7.19
N TYR A 70 0.76 -6.26 -6.88
CA TYR A 70 -0.42 -5.74 -7.60
C TYR A 70 -1.46 -5.05 -6.71
N VAL A 71 -1.56 -5.40 -5.43
CA VAL A 71 -2.45 -4.68 -4.50
C VAL A 71 -1.87 -3.30 -4.26
N SER A 72 -2.64 -2.28 -4.60
CA SER A 72 -2.18 -0.90 -4.66
C SER A 72 -3.28 0.11 -4.34
N TYR A 73 -2.85 1.31 -3.96
CA TYR A 73 -3.68 2.51 -3.96
C TYR A 73 -3.14 3.56 -4.92
N PHE A 74 -4.04 4.42 -5.38
CA PHE A 74 -3.70 5.66 -6.06
C PHE A 74 -3.65 6.78 -5.04
N ILE A 75 -2.47 7.36 -4.83
CA ILE A 75 -2.18 8.33 -3.76
C ILE A 75 -1.44 9.51 -4.38
N GLY A 76 -1.98 10.72 -4.21
CA GLY A 76 -1.34 11.95 -4.70
C GLY A 76 -0.94 11.89 -6.18
N GLY A 77 -1.78 11.30 -7.03
CA GLY A 77 -1.51 11.18 -8.46
C GLY A 77 -0.59 10.01 -8.88
N GLN A 78 -0.16 9.16 -7.95
CA GLN A 78 0.75 8.03 -8.23
C GLN A 78 0.20 6.69 -7.71
N VAL A 79 0.53 5.59 -8.38
CA VAL A 79 0.17 4.24 -7.92
C VAL A 79 1.26 3.72 -6.98
N PHE A 80 0.84 3.26 -5.80
CA PHE A 80 1.69 2.65 -4.79
C PHE A 80 1.20 1.24 -4.48
N THR A 81 1.97 0.23 -4.88
CA THR A 81 1.76 -1.15 -4.44
C THR A 81 2.27 -1.36 -3.01
N LEU A 82 1.88 -2.47 -2.37
CA LEU A 82 2.46 -2.85 -1.06
C LEU A 82 3.98 -2.95 -1.13
N GLN A 83 4.50 -3.54 -2.21
CA GLN A 83 5.94 -3.64 -2.43
C GLN A 83 6.59 -2.25 -2.58
N ASP A 84 5.97 -1.34 -3.33
CA ASP A 84 6.46 0.03 -3.53
C ASP A 84 6.54 0.76 -2.19
N ILE A 85 5.50 0.64 -1.35
CA ILE A 85 5.48 1.29 -0.05
C ILE A 85 6.57 0.71 0.87
N GLU A 86 6.65 -0.61 0.99
CA GLU A 86 7.61 -1.27 1.87
C GLU A 86 9.07 -0.96 1.48
N ASN A 87 9.42 -1.19 0.21
CA ASN A 87 10.80 -1.14 -0.23
C ASN A 87 11.19 0.23 -0.80
N GLY A 88 10.25 0.89 -1.48
CA GLY A 88 10.43 2.19 -2.12
C GLY A 88 10.41 3.33 -1.12
N VAL A 89 9.43 3.33 -0.21
CA VAL A 89 9.25 4.42 0.77
C VAL A 89 9.87 4.08 2.11
N LEU A 90 9.35 3.06 2.81
CA LEU A 90 9.70 2.80 4.22
C LEU A 90 11.16 2.36 4.41
N ARG A 91 11.72 1.66 3.43
CA ARG A 91 13.13 1.23 3.44
C ARG A 91 14.07 2.16 2.68
N GLY A 92 13.60 3.32 2.21
CA GLY A 92 14.41 4.30 1.49
C GLY A 92 14.91 3.79 0.14
N ASN A 93 13.99 3.32 -0.71
CA ASN A 93 14.25 2.80 -2.05
C ASN A 93 15.36 1.72 -2.11
N ARG A 94 15.31 0.79 -1.15
CA ARG A 94 16.21 -0.37 -1.11
C ARG A 94 15.64 -1.50 -1.95
N LYS A 95 16.53 -2.26 -2.58
CA LYS A 95 16.18 -3.49 -3.30
C LYS A 95 15.53 -4.48 -2.33
N GLY A 96 14.36 -4.98 -2.68
CA GLY A 96 13.65 -5.99 -1.91
C GLY A 96 14.32 -7.37 -1.99
N VAL A 97 13.95 -8.25 -1.06
CA VAL A 97 14.40 -9.65 -1.11
C VAL A 97 13.87 -10.30 -2.38
N ALA A 98 14.76 -10.96 -3.14
CA ALA A 98 14.49 -11.57 -4.45
C ALA A 98 14.13 -10.60 -5.60
N GLN A 99 14.24 -9.28 -5.41
CA GLN A 99 14.10 -8.32 -6.52
C GLN A 99 15.44 -8.02 -7.16
N LEU A 100 15.48 -7.82 -8.47
CA LEU A 100 16.73 -7.48 -9.17
C LEU A 100 17.07 -6.00 -9.09
N LEU A 101 16.04 -5.14 -9.15
CA LEU A 101 16.16 -3.69 -9.24
C LEU A 101 15.60 -3.00 -8.00
N LYS A 102 15.90 -1.70 -7.87
CA LYS A 102 15.23 -0.84 -6.90
C LYS A 102 13.77 -0.62 -7.31
N PRO A 103 12.84 -0.47 -6.35
CA PRO A 103 11.43 -0.16 -6.63
C PRO A 103 11.26 1.07 -7.53
N PHE A 104 12.00 2.15 -7.22
CA PHE A 104 11.90 3.41 -7.92
C PHE A 104 13.20 3.76 -8.65
N SER A 105 13.08 4.16 -9.92
CA SER A 105 14.21 4.69 -10.71
C SER A 105 14.58 6.10 -10.24
N ARG A 106 15.76 6.62 -10.61
CA ARG A 106 16.23 7.95 -10.15
C ARG A 106 15.29 9.11 -10.49
N ASN A 107 14.51 8.99 -11.57
CA ASN A 107 13.58 10.03 -12.05
C ASN A 107 12.12 9.69 -11.72
N ASP A 108 11.88 8.67 -10.89
CA ASP A 108 10.53 8.29 -10.50
C ASP A 108 9.92 9.40 -9.60
N PRO A 109 8.74 9.93 -9.93
CA PRO A 109 8.10 10.98 -9.15
C PRO A 109 7.80 10.55 -7.70
N ARG A 110 7.75 9.24 -7.42
CA ARG A 110 7.49 8.69 -6.08
C ARG A 110 8.72 8.73 -5.15
N LEU A 111 9.90 9.17 -5.63
CA LEU A 111 11.11 9.35 -4.81
C LEU A 111 11.21 10.69 -4.08
N GLN A 112 10.26 11.59 -4.34
CA GLN A 112 10.23 12.94 -3.76
C GLN A 112 9.88 12.89 -2.28
#